data_AF-A0A6I4UN76-F1
#
_entry.id   AF-A0A6I4UN76-F1
#
_cell.length_a   1.000
_cell.length_b   1.000
_cell.length_c   1.000
_cell.angle_alpha   90.00
_cell.angle_beta   90.00
_cell.angle_gamma   90.00
#
_symmetry.space_group_name_H-M   'P 1'
#
loop_
_entity.id
_entity.type
_entity.pdbx_description
1 polymer ?
#
loop_
_entity_poly.entity_id
_entity_poly.type
_entity_poly.pdbx_seq_one_letter_code
_entity_poly.pdbx_strand_id
1 'polypeptide(L)'
;MTSDDGACERVIAVLAANKIYRADQMASCDGGKDEEHPGFYILRINAHCREPQGCGSVLLGWYAINAKTGAVFEMDVAEWQIGSRIDWKD
;
A
#
# COMPACT_ATOMS: atom_id res chain seq x y z
N MET A 1 -10.92 10.00 1.63
CA MET A 1 -10.34 9.43 0.40
C MET A 1 -11.48 8.80 -0.39
N THR A 2 -11.50 8.98 -1.72
CA THR A 2 -12.71 8.68 -2.52
C THR A 2 -12.48 7.75 -3.72
N SER A 3 -11.24 7.30 -3.96
CA SER A 3 -10.88 6.41 -5.08
C SER A 3 -9.70 5.51 -4.73
N ASP A 4 -9.54 4.42 -5.48
CA ASP A 4 -8.39 3.51 -5.38
C ASP A 4 -7.08 4.24 -5.68
N ASP A 5 -7.07 5.14 -6.68
CA ASP A 5 -5.92 5.99 -7.00
C ASP A 5 -5.50 6.86 -5.81
N GLY A 6 -6.47 7.47 -5.11
CA GLY A 6 -6.17 8.28 -3.92
C GLY A 6 -5.64 7.45 -2.75
N ALA A 7 -6.03 6.18 -2.66
CA ALA A 7 -5.47 5.24 -1.69
C ALA A 7 -4.03 4.85 -2.04
N CYS A 8 -3.77 4.59 -3.32
CA CYS A 8 -2.44 4.27 -3.83
C CYS A 8 -1.46 5.43 -3.61
N GLU A 9 -1.84 6.65 -3.98
CA GLU A 9 -1.03 7.85 -3.76
C GLU A 9 -0.70 8.05 -2.28
N ARG A 10 -1.69 7.84 -1.40
CA ARG A 10 -1.51 8.01 0.04
C ARG A 10 -0.51 7.01 0.61
N VAL A 11 -0.64 5.72 0.31
CA VAL A 11 0.26 4.70 0.85
C VAL A 11 1.67 4.87 0.29
N ILE A 12 1.84 5.16 -1.01
CA ILE A 12 3.15 5.47 -1.61
C ILE A 12 3.81 6.65 -0.89
N ALA A 13 3.06 7.74 -0.64
CA ALA A 13 3.59 8.91 0.05
C ALA A 13 4.06 8.58 1.49
N VAL A 14 3.32 7.74 2.23
CA VAL A 14 3.70 7.31 3.58
C VAL A 14 4.96 6.44 3.55
N LEU A 15 5.00 5.45 2.66
CA LEU A 15 6.13 4.52 2.55
C LEU A 15 7.43 5.26 2.18
N ALA A 16 7.34 6.24 1.28
CA ALA A 16 8.46 7.10 0.93
C ALA A 16 8.87 8.03 2.08
N ALA A 17 7.93 8.70 2.73
CA ALA A 17 8.20 9.62 3.83
C ALA A 17 8.89 8.92 5.02
N ASN A 18 8.50 7.67 5.29
CA ASN A 18 9.06 6.85 6.36
C ASN A 18 10.33 6.09 5.95
N LYS A 19 10.81 6.27 4.71
CA LYS A 19 11.98 5.57 4.16
C LYS A 19 11.87 4.04 4.21
N ILE A 20 10.64 3.51 4.18
CA ILE A 20 10.40 2.06 4.05
C ILE A 20 10.83 1.61 2.66
N TYR A 21 10.44 2.37 1.63
CA TYR A 21 10.90 2.19 0.25
C TYR A 21 11.31 3.52 -0.37
N ARG A 22 12.14 3.46 -1.41
CA ARG A 22 12.41 4.64 -2.24
C ARG A 22 11.22 4.91 -3.16
N ALA A 23 10.90 6.18 -3.35
CA ALA A 23 9.82 6.59 -4.25
C ALA A 23 10.04 6.07 -5.68
N ASP A 24 11.28 6.08 -6.18
CA ASP A 24 11.65 5.63 -7.53
C ASP A 24 11.60 4.10 -7.72
N GLN A 25 11.43 3.35 -6.63
CA GLN A 25 11.31 1.90 -6.67
C GLN A 25 9.85 1.46 -6.84
N MET A 26 8.89 2.21 -6.27
CA MET A 26 7.47 1.86 -6.28
C MET A 26 6.83 2.21 -7.64
N ALA A 27 6.12 1.26 -8.23
CA ALA A 27 5.61 1.34 -9.60
C ALA A 27 4.09 1.44 -9.68
N SER A 28 3.37 0.64 -8.89
CA SER A 28 1.91 0.56 -8.94
C SER A 28 1.33 0.03 -7.63
N CYS A 29 0.02 0.20 -7.49
CA CYS A 29 -0.78 -0.49 -6.49
C CYS A 29 -1.83 -1.37 -7.20
N ASP A 30 -2.09 -2.54 -6.64
CA ASP A 30 -3.24 -3.38 -6.99
C ASP A 30 -4.13 -3.55 -5.77
N GLY A 31 -5.45 -3.64 -5.96
CA GLY A 31 -6.42 -3.80 -4.88
C GLY A 31 -7.48 -2.72 -4.89
N GLY A 32 -8.21 -2.58 -3.79
CA GLY A 32 -9.34 -1.66 -3.71
C GLY A 32 -10.05 -1.77 -2.36
N LYS A 33 -11.32 -1.39 -2.33
CA LYS A 33 -12.17 -1.59 -1.16
C LYS A 33 -12.31 -3.08 -0.85
N ASP A 34 -12.23 -3.40 0.44
CA ASP A 34 -12.36 -4.76 0.93
C ASP A 34 -13.67 -4.95 1.70
N GLU A 35 -14.34 -6.08 1.47
CA GLU A 35 -15.63 -6.40 2.09
C GLU A 35 -15.46 -6.94 3.51
N GLU A 36 -14.33 -7.60 3.81
CA GLU A 36 -14.02 -8.15 5.14
C GLU A 36 -13.50 -7.07 6.10
N HIS A 37 -12.94 -6.00 5.55
CA HIS A 37 -12.52 -4.80 6.27
C HIS A 37 -13.29 -3.55 5.81
N PRO A 38 -14.59 -3.41 6.14
CA PRO A 38 -15.40 -2.28 5.72
C PRO A 38 -14.78 -0.93 6.12
N GLY A 39 -14.68 -0.03 5.15
CA GLY A 39 -14.10 1.30 5.35
C GLY A 39 -12.58 1.34 5.15
N PHE A 40 -11.96 0.26 4.69
CA PHE A 40 -10.56 0.23 4.27
C PHE A 40 -10.42 -0.07 2.78
N TYR A 41 -9.32 0.44 2.22
CA TYR A 41 -8.74 -0.05 0.97
C TYR A 41 -7.60 -0.99 1.33
N ILE A 42 -7.54 -2.18 0.74
CA ILE A 42 -6.44 -3.13 0.90
C ILE A 42 -5.65 -3.13 -0.40
N LEU A 43 -4.40 -2.68 -0.34
CA LEU A 43 -3.55 -2.47 -1.50
C LEU A 43 -2.25 -3.28 -1.41
N ARG A 44 -1.97 -4.02 -2.48
CA ARG A 44 -0.67 -4.56 -2.84
C ARG A 44 0.18 -3.45 -3.45
N ILE A 45 1.39 -3.26 -2.96
CA ILE A 45 2.37 -2.31 -3.53
C ILE A 45 3.42 -3.06 -4.30
N ASN A 46 3.73 -2.56 -5.50
CA ASN A 46 4.66 -3.20 -6.39
C ASN A 46 5.85 -2.32 -6.71
N ALA A 47 7.01 -2.95 -6.94
CA ALA A 47 8.19 -2.31 -7.48
C ALA A 47 8.30 -2.48 -9.00
N HIS A 48 9.03 -1.55 -9.63
CA HIS A 48 9.50 -1.71 -10.99
C HIS A 48 10.42 -2.93 -11.07
N CYS A 49 10.13 -3.86 -11.99
CA CYS A 49 11.08 -4.88 -12.37
C CYS A 49 12.19 -4.25 -13.21
N ARG A 50 13.46 -4.40 -12.79
CA ARG A 50 14.60 -3.97 -13.62
C ARG A 50 14.96 -5.11 -14.59
N GLU A 51 14.83 -4.83 -15.87
CA GLU A 51 15.12 -5.73 -17.00
C GLU A 51 16.61 -6.17 -17.09
N PRO A 52 16.95 -7.26 -17.83
CA PRO A 52 16.44 -7.61 -19.16
C PRO A 52 15.33 -8.65 -19.21
N GLN A 53 14.79 -9.09 -18.08
CA GLN A 53 13.68 -10.04 -18.08
C GLN A 53 12.41 -9.28 -17.73
N GLY A 54 11.55 -9.05 -18.72
CA GLY A 54 10.25 -8.37 -18.61
C GLY A 54 9.29 -9.07 -17.63
N CYS A 55 9.61 -9.03 -16.34
CA CYS A 55 8.95 -9.78 -15.29
C CYS A 55 8.04 -8.87 -14.49
N GLY A 56 6.89 -8.50 -15.05
CA GLY A 56 5.75 -7.94 -14.31
C GLY A 56 6.12 -6.92 -13.22
N SER A 57 5.43 -7.01 -12.07
CA SER A 57 5.64 -6.14 -10.93
C SER A 57 6.03 -6.98 -9.70
N VAL A 58 7.07 -6.56 -8.97
CA VAL A 58 7.56 -7.30 -7.78
C VAL A 58 6.78 -6.83 -6.56
N LEU A 59 6.17 -7.76 -5.82
CA LEU A 59 5.47 -7.43 -4.57
C LEU A 59 6.44 -6.84 -3.54
N LEU A 60 6.13 -5.65 -3.04
CA LEU A 60 6.82 -5.03 -1.90
C LEU A 60 6.09 -5.27 -0.59
N GLY A 61 4.76 -5.26 -0.59
CA GLY A 61 3.98 -5.49 0.62
C GLY A 61 2.49 -5.21 0.41
N TRP A 62 1.72 -5.49 1.45
CA TRP A 62 0.29 -5.22 1.50
C TRP A 62 -0.01 -4.25 2.63
N TYR A 63 -0.95 -3.33 2.39
CA TYR A 63 -1.28 -2.27 3.31
C TYR A 63 -2.77 -2.01 3.34
N ALA A 64 -3.28 -1.67 4.52
CA ALA A 64 -4.64 -1.22 4.71
C ALA A 64 -4.68 0.30 4.86
N ILE A 65 -5.59 0.96 4.15
CA ILE A 65 -5.75 2.42 4.17
C ILE A 65 -7.17 2.74 4.61
N ASN A 66 -7.30 3.43 5.74
CA ASN A 66 -8.62 3.84 6.22
C ASN A 66 -9.24 4.88 5.27
N ALA A 67 -10.38 4.58 4.66
CA ALA A 67 -11.02 5.43 3.66
C ALA A 67 -11.41 6.82 4.20
N LYS A 68 -11.74 6.90 5.50
CA LYS A 68 -12.16 8.13 6.17
C LYS A 68 -10.97 9.00 6.53
N THR A 69 -9.95 8.43 7.18
CA THR A 69 -8.85 9.20 7.79
C THR A 69 -7.58 9.22 6.94
N GLY A 70 -7.43 8.30 5.98
CA GLY A 70 -6.19 8.10 5.24
C GLY A 70 -5.05 7.52 6.09
N ALA A 71 -5.36 6.99 7.29
CA ALA A 71 -4.41 6.26 8.10
C ALA A 71 -3.93 5.00 7.38
N VAL A 72 -2.64 4.69 7.46
CA VAL A 72 -2.00 3.58 6.74
C VAL A 72 -1.48 2.56 7.74
N PHE A 73 -1.80 1.30 7.50
CA PHE A 73 -1.45 0.17 8.35
C PHE A 73 -0.79 -0.91 7.51
N GLU A 74 0.08 -1.71 8.12
CA GLU A 74 0.50 -2.97 7.52
C GLU A 74 -0.68 -3.93 7.44
N MET A 75 -0.73 -4.73 6.38
CA MET A 75 -1.71 -5.81 6.24
C MET A 75 -1.00 -7.15 6.43
N ASP A 76 -1.41 -7.90 7.44
CA ASP A 76 -1.05 -9.30 7.57
C ASP A 76 -1.94 -10.11 6.62
N VAL A 77 -1.40 -10.45 5.45
CA VAL A 77 -2.12 -11.23 4.45
C VAL A 77 -2.20 -12.72 4.76
N ALA A 78 -1.41 -13.22 5.72
CA ALA A 78 -1.49 -14.63 6.14
C ALA A 78 -2.75 -14.86 6.98
N GLU A 79 -3.05 -13.93 7.88
CA GLU A 79 -4.23 -13.98 8.76
C GLU A 79 -5.39 -13.10 8.27
N TRP A 80 -5.17 -12.35 7.18
CA TRP A 80 -6.07 -11.33 6.64
C TRP A 80 -6.49 -10.27 7.67
N GLN A 81 -5.51 -9.74 8.42
CA GLN A 81 -5.73 -8.80 9.53
C GLN A 81 -4.98 -7.48 9.36
N ILE A 82 -5.62 -6.39 9.80
CA ILE A 82 -4.99 -5.06 9.87
C ILE A 82 -4.02 -5.03 11.04
N GLY A 83 -2.74 -4.79 10.72
CA GLY A 83 -1.66 -4.74 11.69
C GLY A 83 -1.37 -3.33 12.20
N SER A 84 -0.08 -3.06 12.41
CA SER A 84 0.41 -1.82 13.01
C SER A 84 0.19 -0.61 12.10
N ARG A 85 -0.16 0.52 12.69
CA ARG A 85 -0.24 1.80 11.99
C ARG A 85 1.16 2.33 11.70
N ILE A 86 1.41 2.74 10.45
CA ILE A 86 2.74 3.16 10.00
C ILE A 86 2.83 4.66 9.68
N ASP A 87 1.73 5.40 9.54
CA ASP A 87 1.77 6.84 9.27
C ASP A 87 1.81 7.71 10.54
N TRP A 88 2.23 7.14 11.68
CA TRP A 88 2.49 7.89 12.90
C TRP A 88 3.85 8.59 12.82
N LYS A 89 3.81 9.91 12.88
CA LYS A 89 5.00 10.74 13.11
C LYS A 89 5.29 10.77 14.61
N ASP A 90 6.58 10.65 14.94
CA ASP A 90 7.18 11.53 15.95
C ASP A 90 7.25 12.97 15.41
#